data_AF-A0A836W6C9-F1
#
_entry.id   AF-A0A836W6C9-F1
#
_cell.length_a   1.000
_cell.length_b   1.000
_cell.length_c   1.000
_cell.angle_alpha   90.00
_cell.angle_beta   90.00
_cell.angle_gamma   90.00
#
_symmetry.space_group_name_H-M   'P 1'
#
loop_
_entity.id
_entity.type
_entity.pdbx_description
1 polymer ?
#
loop_
_entity_poly.entity_id
_entity_poly.type
_entity_poly.pdbx_seq_one_letter_code
_entity_poly.pdbx_strand_id
1 'polypeptide(L)'
;LTIPATVVSSFDKSAAAALIPVLVAAVVLPQPLLLAALVSVIPAETLHSTLRMALRDGYRIGSLDAILVYMPTIRYNIAGSVTISVTRTWWSPAYPPVEYRVKTSIDENPHILVTGTTGSGKSFTAMKLAASILEEKQKRNGPILVVIDPHGEYADMFRRKPGIKIVDASEEAPNPLELVGQSPHERTLEFVELVSEFYKLGPIQSRILEEAILLSYENAGIRDDDPSSWSNPPPTIRDVVKILEDMSKRDPRASVLAMYISSLASKAFSKGRHVSFPVPGAGTHAVIFDLSRLSTREQMVLYTETILYKLYYLVKKLGPSSDLRYILLVDEAHLFARKTSRRRQIISLIAAELRKYGVMLIVVTQKASELDKTIIANTCTFICLKHTDSNESKFMAETVSRNPVDDSRDALAYT
;
A
#
# COMPACT_ATOMS: atom_id res chain seq x y z
N LEU A 1 -29.46 -7.96 -16.62
CA LEU A 1 -30.12 -8.20 -15.32
C LEU A 1 -31.63 -8.28 -15.50
N THR A 2 -32.30 -9.10 -14.68
CA THR A 2 -33.77 -9.31 -14.71
C THR A 2 -34.24 -9.21 -13.25
N ILE A 3 -34.81 -8.08 -12.81
CA ILE A 3 -35.16 -7.82 -11.39
C ILE A 3 -36.69 -8.00 -11.16
N PRO A 4 -37.18 -8.67 -10.11
CA PRO A 4 -38.62 -8.83 -9.88
C PRO A 4 -39.35 -7.54 -9.43
N ALA A 5 -40.58 -7.32 -9.90
CA ALA A 5 -41.37 -6.11 -9.69
C ALA A 5 -41.80 -5.81 -8.23
N THR A 6 -41.76 -6.79 -7.34
CA THR A 6 -42.29 -6.65 -5.96
C THR A 6 -41.41 -5.83 -5.03
N VAL A 7 -40.21 -5.45 -5.45
CA VAL A 7 -39.27 -4.64 -4.65
C VAL A 7 -39.54 -3.12 -4.81
N VAL A 8 -40.40 -2.71 -5.75
CA VAL A 8 -40.58 -1.29 -6.12
C VAL A 8 -41.52 -0.50 -5.19
N SER A 9 -42.31 -1.14 -4.32
CA SER A 9 -43.33 -0.45 -3.50
C SER A 9 -42.94 -0.14 -2.05
N SER A 10 -41.72 -0.48 -1.60
CA SER A 10 -41.27 -0.21 -0.22
C SER A 10 -39.87 0.41 -0.11
N PHE A 11 -39.42 1.10 -1.17
CA PHE A 11 -38.20 1.90 -1.07
C PHE A 11 -38.44 3.15 -0.23
N ASP A 12 -37.98 3.07 1.02
CA ASP A 12 -37.77 4.18 1.93
C ASP A 12 -36.94 5.28 1.24
N LYS A 13 -37.26 6.56 1.50
CA LYS A 13 -36.72 7.74 0.81
C LYS A 13 -35.20 7.92 0.98
N SER A 14 -34.55 7.06 1.75
CA SER A 14 -33.12 6.99 2.03
C SER A 14 -32.30 6.20 0.99
N ALA A 15 -32.94 5.46 0.07
CA ALA A 15 -32.24 4.48 -0.79
C ALA A 15 -32.16 4.83 -2.29
N ALA A 16 -32.43 6.08 -2.69
CA ALA A 16 -32.43 6.52 -4.10
C ALA A 16 -31.07 7.06 -4.63
N ALA A 17 -29.95 6.71 -4.00
CA ALA A 17 -28.64 7.37 -4.22
C ALA A 17 -27.66 6.63 -5.17
N ALA A 18 -28.08 5.57 -5.88
CA ALA A 18 -27.13 4.72 -6.62
C ALA A 18 -27.56 4.50 -8.08
N LEU A 19 -26.92 5.21 -9.02
CA LEU A 19 -26.80 4.85 -10.44
C LEU A 19 -25.84 5.85 -11.13
N ILE A 20 -24.63 5.41 -11.51
CA ILE A 20 -23.84 5.77 -12.73
C ILE A 20 -22.40 5.17 -12.61
N PRO A 21 -21.90 4.40 -13.60
CA PRO A 21 -20.51 3.89 -13.65
C PRO A 21 -19.54 4.64 -14.60
N VAL A 22 -18.40 5.03 -14.04
CA VAL A 22 -16.95 4.97 -14.43
C VAL A 22 -16.47 4.86 -15.90
N LEU A 23 -15.53 5.76 -16.30
CA LEU A 23 -14.15 5.41 -16.76
C LEU A 23 -13.15 6.61 -16.86
N VAL A 24 -11.94 6.34 -16.33
CA VAL A 24 -10.59 6.94 -16.48
C VAL A 24 -10.35 8.42 -16.11
N ALA A 25 -10.58 8.73 -14.84
CA ALA A 25 -9.64 9.42 -13.94
C ALA A 25 -10.38 9.47 -12.60
N ALA A 26 -10.04 8.61 -11.65
CA ALA A 26 -10.81 8.47 -10.42
C ALA A 26 -10.75 9.78 -9.62
N VAL A 27 -11.84 10.57 -9.65
CA VAL A 27 -12.13 11.63 -8.69
C VAL A 27 -13.22 11.09 -7.80
N VAL A 28 -12.84 10.58 -6.63
CA VAL A 28 -13.79 10.32 -5.54
C VAL A 28 -13.99 11.66 -4.81
N LEU A 29 -15.19 12.23 -4.98
CA LEU A 29 -15.63 13.44 -4.28
C LEU A 29 -16.12 13.06 -2.86
N PRO A 30 -15.68 13.75 -1.80
CA PRO A 30 -16.25 13.61 -0.48
C PRO A 30 -17.42 14.60 -0.32
N GLN A 31 -18.58 14.08 0.09
CA GLN A 31 -19.80 14.75 0.59
C GLN A 31 -21.04 14.86 -0.34
N PRO A 32 -22.25 14.70 0.24
CA PRO A 32 -23.49 14.42 -0.49
C PRO A 32 -24.27 15.71 -0.79
N LEU A 33 -24.68 15.89 -2.04
CA LEU A 33 -25.74 16.84 -2.39
C LEU A 33 -26.99 16.04 -2.75
N LEU A 34 -27.99 16.16 -1.87
CA LEU A 34 -29.37 15.74 -2.05
C LEU A 34 -29.89 16.22 -3.41
N LEU A 35 -30.36 15.32 -4.29
CA LEU A 35 -31.41 15.67 -5.25
C LEU A 35 -32.21 14.43 -5.65
N ALA A 36 -33.46 14.38 -5.18
CA ALA A 36 -34.43 13.35 -5.47
C ALA A 36 -34.95 13.46 -6.91
N ALA A 37 -35.20 12.29 -7.50
CA ALA A 37 -36.28 11.99 -8.43
C ALA A 37 -36.69 13.08 -9.44
N LEU A 38 -36.17 12.97 -10.66
CA LEU A 38 -36.92 13.05 -11.92
C LEU A 38 -35.95 12.85 -13.08
N VAL A 39 -36.39 12.13 -14.10
CA VAL A 39 -35.71 12.01 -15.39
C VAL A 39 -35.49 13.42 -15.94
N SER A 40 -34.27 13.93 -15.81
CA SER A 40 -33.79 15.05 -16.60
C SER A 40 -32.30 14.87 -16.75
N VAL A 41 -31.89 14.69 -18.00
CA VAL A 41 -30.53 14.90 -18.50
C VAL A 41 -29.87 15.99 -17.66
N ILE A 42 -28.88 15.62 -16.83
CA ILE A 42 -28.05 16.63 -16.17
C ILE A 42 -27.38 17.39 -17.31
N PRO A 43 -27.66 18.70 -17.48
CA PRO A 43 -26.99 19.49 -18.51
C PRO A 43 -25.49 19.34 -18.30
N ALA A 44 -24.72 19.06 -19.35
CA ALA A 44 -23.28 18.83 -19.29
C ALA A 44 -22.53 19.92 -18.49
N GLU A 45 -23.08 21.14 -18.48
CA GLU A 45 -22.61 22.30 -17.72
C GLU A 45 -22.65 22.08 -16.20
N THR A 46 -23.67 21.40 -15.67
CA THR A 46 -23.83 21.11 -14.23
C THR A 46 -22.81 20.06 -13.79
N LEU A 47 -22.61 19.00 -14.58
CA LEU A 47 -21.58 17.99 -14.35
C LEU A 47 -20.17 18.62 -14.40
N HIS A 48 -19.92 19.51 -15.36
CA HIS A 48 -18.69 20.28 -15.46
C HIS A 48 -18.47 21.19 -14.24
N SER A 49 -19.51 21.82 -13.70
CA SER A 49 -19.39 22.70 -12.53
C SER A 49 -19.01 21.94 -11.25
N THR A 50 -19.60 20.76 -11.02
CA THR A 50 -19.30 19.90 -9.86
C THR A 50 -17.92 19.25 -9.96
N LEU A 51 -17.51 18.80 -11.16
CA LEU A 51 -16.14 18.33 -11.42
C LEU A 51 -15.11 19.43 -11.19
N ARG A 52 -15.39 20.67 -11.63
CA ARG A 52 -14.50 21.82 -11.41
C ARG A 52 -14.36 22.20 -9.93
N MET A 53 -15.38 21.98 -9.09
CA MET A 53 -15.28 22.23 -7.65
C MET A 53 -14.48 21.13 -6.93
N ALA A 54 -14.59 19.88 -7.37
CA ALA A 54 -13.85 18.71 -6.84
C ALA A 54 -12.33 18.77 -7.04
N LEU A 55 -11.92 19.47 -8.09
CA LEU A 55 -10.57 19.44 -8.65
C LEU A 55 -9.77 20.72 -8.32
N ARG A 56 -10.15 21.49 -7.31
CA ARG A 56 -9.43 22.73 -6.97
C ARG A 56 -8.14 22.49 -6.18
N ASP A 57 -8.08 21.43 -5.39
CA ASP A 57 -6.95 21.15 -4.50
C ASP A 57 -6.18 19.88 -4.95
N GLY A 58 -4.86 20.00 -5.11
CA GLY A 58 -3.98 18.89 -5.49
C GLY A 58 -2.96 19.18 -6.61
N TYR A 59 -2.07 18.22 -6.84
CA TYR A 59 -0.99 18.31 -7.84
C TYR A 59 -1.50 17.98 -9.25
N ARG A 60 -1.30 18.88 -10.21
CA ARG A 60 -1.75 18.69 -11.60
C ARG A 60 -0.93 17.61 -12.31
N ILE A 61 -1.59 16.53 -12.71
CA ILE A 61 -0.97 15.46 -13.52
C ILE A 61 -1.16 15.72 -15.02
N GLY A 62 -2.26 16.37 -15.42
CA GLY A 62 -2.54 16.63 -16.83
C GLY A 62 -3.85 17.38 -17.04
N SER A 63 -4.22 17.56 -18.31
CA SER A 63 -5.57 17.96 -18.72
C SER A 63 -6.31 16.73 -19.25
N LEU A 64 -7.58 16.64 -18.90
CA LEU A 64 -8.49 15.68 -19.48
C LEU A 64 -9.08 16.33 -20.73
N ASP A 65 -8.73 15.77 -21.90
CA ASP A 65 -9.15 16.30 -23.20
C ASP A 65 -10.45 15.67 -23.68
N ALA A 66 -10.77 14.45 -23.22
CA ALA A 66 -12.01 13.75 -23.52
C ALA A 66 -12.42 12.75 -22.43
N ILE A 67 -13.72 12.62 -22.19
CA ILE A 67 -14.34 11.66 -21.27
C ILE A 67 -14.98 10.55 -22.12
N LEU A 68 -14.80 9.29 -21.72
CA LEU A 68 -15.53 8.18 -22.33
C LEU A 68 -16.96 8.16 -21.77
N VAL A 69 -17.94 8.39 -22.63
CA VAL A 69 -19.36 8.45 -22.29
C VAL A 69 -20.04 7.14 -22.70
N TYR A 70 -20.89 6.62 -21.81
CA TYR A 70 -21.68 5.41 -22.02
C TYR A 70 -23.15 5.77 -22.17
N MET A 71 -23.81 5.20 -23.16
CA MET A 71 -25.27 5.25 -23.25
C MET A 71 -25.86 3.92 -22.77
N PRO A 72 -26.42 3.89 -21.55
CA PRO A 72 -27.17 2.72 -21.10
C PRO A 72 -28.48 2.64 -21.88
N THR A 73 -28.80 1.45 -22.36
CA THR A 73 -30.13 1.07 -22.81
C THR A 73 -30.79 0.29 -21.70
N ILE A 74 -31.94 0.80 -21.26
CA ILE A 74 -32.77 0.19 -20.23
C ILE A 74 -33.92 -0.49 -20.95
N ARG A 75 -34.03 -1.82 -20.85
CA ARG A 75 -35.17 -2.58 -21.36
C ARG A 75 -36.03 -3.03 -20.20
N TYR A 76 -37.33 -2.78 -20.31
CA TYR A 76 -38.35 -3.30 -19.42
C TYR A 76 -38.94 -4.55 -20.03
N ASN A 77 -38.92 -5.65 -19.29
CA ASN A 77 -39.60 -6.87 -19.69
C ASN A 77 -41.00 -6.92 -19.06
N ILE A 78 -41.94 -7.56 -19.75
CA ILE A 78 -43.35 -7.67 -19.37
C ILE A 78 -43.51 -8.36 -18.00
N ALA A 79 -42.54 -9.20 -17.61
CA ALA A 79 -42.44 -9.84 -16.30
C ALA A 79 -41.93 -8.90 -15.17
N GLY A 80 -41.87 -7.58 -15.41
CA GLY A 80 -41.53 -6.58 -14.40
C GLY A 80 -40.03 -6.40 -14.15
N SER A 81 -39.20 -6.84 -15.09
CA SER A 81 -37.75 -6.87 -14.92
C SER A 81 -36.99 -5.90 -15.80
N VAL A 82 -36.00 -5.24 -15.20
CA VAL A 82 -35.19 -4.19 -15.82
C VAL A 82 -33.82 -4.73 -16.20
N THR A 83 -33.51 -4.71 -17.51
CA THR A 83 -32.18 -5.00 -18.05
C THR A 83 -31.50 -3.72 -18.48
N ILE A 84 -30.36 -3.40 -17.86
CA ILE A 84 -29.47 -2.31 -18.30
C ILE A 84 -28.33 -2.92 -19.13
N SER A 85 -28.13 -2.42 -20.34
CA SER A 85 -27.05 -2.81 -21.26
C SER A 85 -26.40 -1.58 -21.86
N VAL A 86 -25.07 -1.50 -21.90
CA VAL A 86 -24.38 -0.42 -22.62
C VAL A 86 -24.45 -0.70 -24.12
N THR A 87 -25.02 0.22 -24.91
CA THR A 87 -25.19 0.02 -26.35
C THR A 87 -24.30 0.88 -27.22
N ARG A 88 -23.84 2.02 -26.67
CA ARG A 88 -22.89 2.90 -27.36
C ARG A 88 -21.92 3.49 -26.35
N THR A 89 -20.68 3.61 -26.81
CA THR A 89 -19.62 4.36 -26.15
C THR A 89 -19.02 5.35 -27.14
N TRP A 90 -18.73 6.56 -26.68
CA TRP A 90 -18.00 7.55 -27.48
C TRP A 90 -17.14 8.43 -26.58
N TRP A 91 -16.05 8.94 -27.14
CA TRP A 91 -15.26 9.96 -26.49
C TRP A 91 -15.94 11.31 -26.70
N SER A 92 -16.34 11.96 -25.60
CA SER A 92 -16.84 13.33 -25.64
C SER A 92 -15.70 14.27 -25.23
N PRO A 93 -15.38 15.30 -26.03
CA PRO A 93 -14.39 16.30 -25.63
C PRO A 93 -14.77 16.93 -24.29
N ALA A 94 -13.82 17.05 -23.37
CA ALA A 94 -14.01 17.79 -22.14
C ALA A 94 -13.69 19.25 -22.43
N TYR A 95 -14.73 20.10 -22.48
CA TYR A 95 -14.57 21.51 -22.78
C TYR A 95 -15.24 22.40 -21.74
N PRO A 96 -14.49 23.32 -21.09
CA PRO A 96 -13.04 23.51 -21.19
C PRO A 96 -12.27 22.31 -20.60
N PRO A 97 -10.98 22.14 -20.97
CA PRO A 97 -10.15 21.06 -20.46
C PRO A 97 -10.21 20.99 -18.93
N VAL A 98 -10.48 19.82 -18.40
CA VAL A 98 -10.56 19.61 -16.96
C VAL A 98 -9.18 19.24 -16.45
N GLU A 99 -8.57 20.04 -15.59
CA GLU A 99 -7.29 19.67 -14.99
C GLU A 99 -7.49 18.50 -14.03
N TYR A 100 -6.78 17.39 -14.26
CA TYR A 100 -6.75 16.31 -13.29
C TYR A 100 -5.67 16.58 -12.26
N ARG A 101 -6.10 16.69 -11.00
CA ARG A 101 -5.25 16.93 -9.86
C ARG A 101 -5.32 15.77 -8.89
N VAL A 102 -4.15 15.30 -8.47
CA VAL A 102 -4.04 14.28 -7.45
C VAL A 102 -4.06 14.94 -6.08
N LYS A 103 -4.92 14.41 -5.22
CA LYS A 103 -5.08 14.87 -3.85
C LYS A 103 -3.81 14.55 -3.07
N THR A 104 -3.13 15.59 -2.61
CA THR A 104 -1.92 15.47 -1.78
C THR A 104 -2.20 15.83 -0.32
N SER A 105 -3.43 16.26 0.00
CA SER A 105 -3.85 16.56 1.36
C SER A 105 -4.16 15.29 2.14
N ILE A 106 -3.73 15.26 3.39
CA ILE A 106 -4.05 14.18 4.34
C ILE A 106 -5.54 14.14 4.65
N ASP A 107 -6.27 15.25 4.52
CA ASP A 107 -7.69 15.33 4.81
C ASP A 107 -8.57 14.63 3.75
N GLU A 108 -8.03 14.32 2.57
CA GLU A 108 -8.80 13.76 1.45
C GLU A 108 -8.31 12.41 0.91
N ASN A 109 -7.48 11.71 1.69
CA ASN A 109 -6.81 10.45 1.35
C ASN A 109 -5.79 10.60 0.20
N PRO A 110 -4.49 10.72 0.52
CA PRO A 110 -3.44 10.91 -0.49
C PRO A 110 -2.91 9.59 -1.09
N HIS A 111 -3.43 8.42 -0.71
CA HIS A 111 -2.86 7.14 -1.17
C HIS A 111 -3.12 6.88 -2.66
N ILE A 112 -2.10 6.35 -3.34
CA ILE A 112 -2.08 6.14 -4.79
C ILE A 112 -1.65 4.72 -5.11
N LEU A 113 -2.31 4.08 -6.06
CA LEU A 113 -1.88 2.83 -6.68
C LEU A 113 -1.58 3.06 -8.17
N VAL A 114 -0.36 2.73 -8.58
CA VAL A 114 0.11 2.75 -9.97
C VAL A 114 0.25 1.32 -10.45
N THR A 115 -0.44 0.97 -11.53
CA THR A 115 -0.45 -0.39 -12.06
C THR A 115 -0.26 -0.44 -13.57
N GLY A 116 0.31 -1.54 -14.08
CA GLY A 116 0.60 -1.71 -15.50
C GLY A 116 1.60 -2.85 -15.78
N THR A 117 1.72 -3.26 -17.03
CA THR A 117 2.70 -4.28 -17.44
C THR A 117 4.14 -3.76 -17.37
N THR A 118 5.14 -4.64 -17.45
CA THR A 118 6.55 -4.25 -17.53
C THR A 118 6.79 -3.34 -18.74
N GLY A 119 7.57 -2.27 -18.58
CA GLY A 119 7.83 -1.29 -19.65
C GLY A 119 6.65 -0.34 -19.97
N SER A 120 5.53 -0.41 -19.25
CA SER A 120 4.41 0.54 -19.43
C SER A 120 4.67 1.95 -18.89
N GLY A 121 5.79 2.15 -18.18
CA GLY A 121 6.14 3.44 -17.57
C GLY A 121 5.71 3.60 -16.10
N LYS A 122 5.38 2.50 -15.39
CA LYS A 122 4.99 2.51 -13.97
C LYS A 122 5.98 3.27 -13.09
N SER A 123 7.23 2.80 -13.03
CA SER A 123 8.28 3.33 -12.16
C SER A 123 8.52 4.80 -12.47
N PHE A 124 8.63 5.15 -13.76
CA PHE A 124 8.77 6.54 -14.21
C PHE A 124 7.60 7.44 -13.76
N THR A 125 6.36 6.97 -13.91
CA THR A 125 5.16 7.73 -13.54
C THR A 125 5.09 7.94 -12.04
N ALA A 126 5.25 6.89 -11.24
CA ALA A 126 5.25 6.96 -9.79
C ALA A 126 6.36 7.88 -9.26
N MET A 127 7.54 7.78 -9.87
CA MET A 127 8.70 8.58 -9.53
C MET A 127 8.48 10.06 -9.83
N LYS A 128 8.03 10.39 -11.05
CA LYS A 128 7.71 11.77 -11.43
C LYS A 128 6.64 12.38 -10.54
N LEU A 129 5.62 11.60 -10.20
CA LEU A 129 4.57 12.04 -9.29
C LEU A 129 5.15 12.35 -7.90
N ALA A 130 5.90 11.42 -7.31
CA ALA A 130 6.53 11.61 -6.00
C ALA A 130 7.46 12.83 -5.98
N ALA A 131 8.34 12.97 -6.99
CA ALA A 131 9.23 14.13 -7.11
C ALA A 131 8.48 15.45 -7.20
N SER A 132 7.41 15.49 -7.98
CA SER A 132 6.67 16.74 -8.18
C SER A 132 5.90 17.14 -6.93
N ILE A 133 5.36 16.16 -6.18
CA ILE A 133 4.75 16.40 -4.87
C ILE A 133 5.79 16.93 -3.88
N LEU A 134 7.01 16.35 -3.87
CA LEU A 134 8.10 16.87 -3.03
C LEU A 134 8.43 18.32 -3.39
N GLU A 135 8.59 18.65 -4.68
CA GLU A 135 8.89 20.00 -5.16
C GLU A 135 7.79 21.00 -4.77
N GLU A 136 6.51 20.65 -4.92
CA GLU A 136 5.38 21.49 -4.49
C GLU A 136 5.41 21.75 -2.98
N LYS A 137 5.81 20.75 -2.20
CA LYS A 137 5.82 20.81 -0.73
C LYS A 137 7.19 21.23 -0.15
N GLN A 138 8.17 21.65 -0.97
CA GLN A 138 9.48 22.12 -0.51
C GLN A 138 9.37 23.49 0.21
N LYS A 139 8.92 23.44 1.47
CA LYS A 139 9.11 24.48 2.49
C LYS A 139 10.12 23.96 3.51
N ARG A 140 10.51 24.77 4.51
CA ARG A 140 11.53 24.42 5.53
C ARG A 140 11.32 23.07 6.25
N ASN A 141 10.11 22.50 6.21
CA ASN A 141 9.75 21.17 6.74
C ASN A 141 9.00 20.29 5.72
N GLY A 142 9.41 20.29 4.45
CA GLY A 142 8.79 19.45 3.42
C GLY A 142 8.86 17.94 3.73
N PRO A 143 7.99 17.12 3.10
CA PRO A 143 7.97 15.68 3.32
C PRO A 143 9.27 15.00 2.87
N ILE A 144 9.50 13.83 3.43
CA ILE A 144 10.59 12.93 3.03
C ILE A 144 10.04 11.84 2.12
N LEU A 145 10.65 11.67 0.96
CA LEU A 145 10.39 10.51 0.11
C LEU A 145 11.15 9.31 0.62
N VAL A 146 10.45 8.21 0.87
CA VAL A 146 11.02 6.90 1.19
C VAL A 146 10.68 5.97 0.04
N VAL A 147 11.69 5.37 -0.58
CA VAL A 147 11.51 4.43 -1.69
C VAL A 147 11.98 3.04 -1.28
N ILE A 148 11.13 2.03 -1.45
CA ILE A 148 11.52 0.62 -1.42
C ILE A 148 11.69 0.17 -2.86
N ASP A 149 12.92 -0.17 -3.26
CA ASP A 149 13.31 -0.43 -4.64
C ASP A 149 13.87 -1.86 -4.81
N PRO A 150 13.03 -2.85 -5.16
CA PRO A 150 13.45 -4.24 -5.33
C PRO A 150 14.44 -4.48 -6.47
N HIS A 151 14.45 -3.59 -7.47
CA HIS A 151 15.15 -3.81 -8.73
C HIS A 151 16.29 -2.80 -8.99
N GLY A 152 16.43 -1.78 -8.14
CA GLY A 152 17.49 -0.77 -8.25
C GLY A 152 17.23 0.26 -9.35
N GLU A 153 16.00 0.38 -9.85
CA GLU A 153 15.65 1.27 -10.96
C GLU A 153 15.73 2.76 -10.57
N TYR A 154 15.50 3.08 -9.29
CA TYR A 154 15.39 4.46 -8.81
C TYR A 154 16.74 5.02 -8.38
N ALA A 155 17.63 4.16 -7.85
CA ALA A 155 18.95 4.57 -7.39
C ALA A 155 19.70 5.37 -8.47
N ASP A 156 19.66 4.88 -9.71
CA ASP A 156 20.32 5.50 -10.86
C ASP A 156 19.71 6.85 -11.25
N MET A 157 18.38 7.00 -11.17
CA MET A 157 17.66 8.24 -11.49
C MET A 157 17.99 9.40 -10.55
N PHE A 158 18.44 9.09 -9.35
CA PHE A 158 18.71 10.05 -8.29
C PHE A 158 20.19 10.24 -7.95
N ARG A 159 21.08 9.48 -8.60
CA ARG A 159 22.53 9.70 -8.46
C ARG A 159 22.82 11.18 -8.72
N ARG A 160 23.53 11.81 -7.78
CA ARG A 160 24.05 13.20 -7.81
C ARG A 160 23.06 14.33 -7.46
N LYS A 161 21.84 14.05 -7.01
CA LYS A 161 20.99 15.10 -6.41
C LYS A 161 21.32 15.30 -4.92
N PRO A 162 21.51 16.55 -4.45
CA PRO A 162 21.75 16.82 -3.03
C PRO A 162 20.51 16.45 -2.19
N GLY A 163 20.73 16.01 -0.95
CA GLY A 163 19.66 15.64 -0.03
C GLY A 163 19.03 14.27 -0.28
N ILE A 164 19.66 13.41 -1.10
CA ILE A 164 19.21 12.04 -1.35
C ILE A 164 20.19 11.04 -0.74
N LYS A 165 19.68 10.12 0.08
CA LYS A 165 20.44 9.02 0.65
C LYS A 165 20.04 7.72 -0.04
N ILE A 166 21.01 7.02 -0.64
CA ILE A 166 20.81 5.68 -1.18
C ILE A 166 21.41 4.69 -0.18
N VAL A 167 20.61 3.71 0.24
CA VAL A 167 20.99 2.66 1.20
C VAL A 167 21.00 1.34 0.46
N ASP A 168 22.17 0.75 0.34
CA ASP A 168 22.33 -0.61 -0.18
C ASP A 168 21.97 -1.62 0.93
N ALA A 169 20.84 -2.31 0.76
CA ALA A 169 20.33 -3.25 1.74
C ALA A 169 21.24 -4.46 1.99
N SER A 170 22.13 -4.79 1.05
CA SER A 170 23.11 -5.88 1.20
C SER A 170 24.30 -5.53 2.09
N GLU A 171 24.52 -4.23 2.34
CA GLU A 171 25.59 -3.72 3.21
C GLU A 171 25.03 -3.05 4.49
N GLU A 172 23.84 -2.44 4.43
CA GLU A 172 23.18 -1.76 5.56
C GLU A 172 21.76 -2.30 5.78
N ALA A 173 21.60 -3.20 6.76
CA ALA A 173 20.32 -3.78 7.12
C ALA A 173 19.96 -3.57 8.59
N PRO A 174 18.69 -3.23 8.88
CA PRO A 174 18.21 -3.11 10.25
C PRO A 174 18.22 -4.48 10.94
N ASN A 175 18.38 -4.49 12.27
CA ASN A 175 18.23 -5.74 13.03
C ASN A 175 16.73 -6.12 13.10
N PRO A 176 16.32 -7.29 12.58
CA PRO A 176 14.92 -7.70 12.66
C PRO A 176 14.43 -8.00 14.07
N LEU A 177 15.32 -8.16 15.04
CA LEU A 177 14.98 -8.37 16.46
C LEU A 177 15.10 -7.07 17.27
N GLU A 178 15.21 -5.92 16.61
CA GLU A 178 15.05 -4.64 17.28
C GLU A 178 13.58 -4.46 17.71
N LEU A 179 13.35 -4.05 18.96
CA LEU A 179 12.00 -4.01 19.54
C LEU A 179 11.16 -2.83 19.05
N VAL A 180 11.77 -1.70 18.68
CA VAL A 180 11.10 -0.52 18.10
C VAL A 180 9.80 -0.11 18.84
N GLY A 181 9.78 -0.23 20.18
CA GLY A 181 8.60 0.12 21.00
C GLY A 181 7.60 -1.01 21.24
N GLN A 182 7.94 -2.25 20.88
CA GLN A 182 7.19 -3.47 21.16
C GLN A 182 7.81 -4.25 22.31
N SER A 183 7.02 -5.17 22.89
CA SER A 183 7.58 -6.15 23.84
C SER A 183 8.41 -7.22 23.11
N PRO A 184 9.39 -7.85 23.78
CA PRO A 184 10.13 -9.00 23.25
C PRO A 184 9.22 -10.10 22.72
N HIS A 185 8.12 -10.38 23.43
CA HIS A 185 7.14 -11.38 23.01
C HIS A 185 6.42 -10.98 21.71
N GLU A 186 5.90 -9.75 21.62
CA GLU A 186 5.24 -9.25 20.40
C GLU A 186 6.17 -9.33 19.19
N ARG A 187 7.41 -8.86 19.35
CA ARG A 187 8.41 -8.88 18.28
C ARG A 187 8.79 -10.30 17.86
N THR A 188 8.84 -11.22 18.81
CA THR A 188 9.10 -12.64 18.55
C THR A 188 7.99 -13.25 17.71
N LEU A 189 6.73 -13.04 18.07
CA LEU A 189 5.58 -13.56 17.32
C LEU A 189 5.59 -13.07 15.87
N GLU A 190 5.81 -11.77 15.65
CA GLU A 190 5.89 -11.21 14.29
C GLU A 190 6.99 -11.85 13.45
N PHE A 191 8.17 -12.05 14.04
CA PHE A 191 9.29 -12.67 13.34
C PHE A 191 9.02 -14.16 13.06
N VAL A 192 8.47 -14.90 14.03
CA VAL A 192 8.09 -16.31 13.86
C VAL A 192 7.03 -16.46 12.78
N GLU A 193 6.01 -15.60 12.73
CA GLU A 193 4.99 -15.61 11.68
C GLU A 193 5.58 -15.39 10.30
N LEU A 194 6.50 -14.43 10.18
CA LEU A 194 7.17 -14.13 8.92
C LEU A 194 8.01 -15.32 8.43
N VAL A 195 8.82 -15.91 9.31
CA VAL A 195 9.62 -17.11 8.98
C VAL A 195 8.70 -18.31 8.67
N SER A 196 7.60 -18.45 9.39
CA SER A 196 6.59 -19.48 9.15
C SER A 196 5.93 -19.33 7.78
N GLU A 197 5.76 -18.11 7.30
CA GLU A 197 5.26 -17.85 5.95
C GLU A 197 6.27 -18.27 4.88
N PHE A 198 7.56 -17.96 5.07
CA PHE A 198 8.64 -18.28 4.14
C PHE A 198 8.87 -19.79 4.02
N TYR A 199 9.02 -20.48 5.15
CA TYR A 199 9.45 -21.88 5.16
C TYR A 199 8.34 -22.87 5.52
N LYS A 200 7.09 -22.39 5.63
CA LYS A 200 5.90 -23.20 5.95
C LYS A 200 6.08 -24.02 7.24
N LEU A 201 6.57 -23.37 8.29
CA LEU A 201 6.84 -24.02 9.56
C LEU A 201 5.56 -24.63 10.17
N GLY A 202 5.71 -25.81 10.75
CA GLY A 202 4.66 -26.42 11.56
C GLY A 202 4.57 -25.81 12.96
N PRO A 203 3.51 -26.12 13.74
CA PRO A 203 3.32 -25.57 15.08
C PRO A 203 4.49 -25.84 16.03
N ILE A 204 5.07 -27.04 15.98
CA ILE A 204 6.20 -27.40 16.84
C ILE A 204 7.47 -26.63 16.44
N GLN A 205 7.74 -26.51 15.15
CA GLN A 205 8.87 -25.72 14.65
C GLN A 205 8.73 -24.24 15.02
N SER A 206 7.51 -23.70 14.93
CA SER A 206 7.21 -22.32 15.33
C SER A 206 7.50 -22.10 16.82
N ARG A 207 7.08 -23.04 17.68
CA ARG A 207 7.37 -23.00 19.12
C ARG A 207 8.87 -23.08 19.45
N ILE A 208 9.61 -23.96 18.76
CA ILE A 208 11.07 -24.07 18.96
C ILE A 208 11.77 -22.75 18.56
N LEU A 209 11.35 -22.15 17.44
CA LEU A 209 11.89 -20.87 16.99
C LEU A 209 11.55 -19.73 17.97
N GLU A 210 10.31 -19.68 18.44
CA GLU A 210 9.86 -18.72 19.45
C GLU A 210 10.70 -18.81 20.72
N GLU A 211 10.88 -20.02 21.27
CA GLU A 211 11.72 -20.27 22.45
C GLU A 211 13.16 -19.81 22.22
N ALA A 212 13.75 -20.15 21.07
CA ALA A 212 15.12 -19.74 20.75
C ALA A 212 15.29 -18.21 20.68
N ILE A 213 14.30 -17.49 20.15
CA ILE A 213 14.32 -16.03 20.07
C ILE A 213 14.14 -15.41 21.45
N LEU A 214 13.20 -15.88 22.27
CA LEU A 214 13.00 -15.39 23.63
C LEU A 214 14.25 -15.60 24.50
N LEU A 215 14.86 -16.79 24.42
CA LEU A 215 16.14 -17.06 25.07
C LEU A 215 17.26 -16.13 24.58
N SER A 216 17.24 -15.72 23.30
CA SER A 216 18.21 -14.75 22.78
C SER A 216 18.05 -13.37 23.39
N TYR A 217 16.81 -12.93 23.67
CA TYR A 217 16.55 -11.69 24.39
C TYR A 217 16.98 -11.80 25.85
N GLU A 218 16.64 -12.90 26.53
CA GLU A 218 17.06 -13.13 27.92
C GLU A 218 18.59 -13.10 28.07
N ASN A 219 19.32 -13.75 27.15
CA ASN A 219 20.77 -13.73 27.10
C ASN A 219 21.34 -12.33 26.82
N ALA A 220 20.60 -11.48 26.11
CA ALA A 220 20.93 -10.07 25.90
C ALA A 220 20.52 -9.18 27.10
N GLY A 221 19.98 -9.76 28.18
CA GLY A 221 19.51 -9.03 29.35
C GLY A 221 18.22 -8.25 29.10
N ILE A 222 17.40 -8.68 28.14
CA ILE A 222 16.12 -8.09 27.79
C ILE A 222 15.01 -9.02 28.29
N ARG A 223 14.10 -8.50 29.11
CA ARG A 223 12.99 -9.26 29.70
C ARG A 223 11.65 -8.61 29.40
N ASP A 224 10.64 -9.44 29.16
CA ASP A 224 9.30 -8.97 28.83
C ASP A 224 8.61 -8.25 30.01
N ASP A 225 8.89 -8.69 31.24
CA ASP A 225 8.37 -8.13 32.50
C ASP A 225 9.13 -6.89 33.01
N ASP A 226 10.23 -6.52 32.36
CA ASP A 226 11.03 -5.32 32.68
C ASP A 226 11.21 -4.41 31.45
N PRO A 227 10.27 -3.48 31.19
CA PRO A 227 10.37 -2.52 30.09
C PRO A 227 11.61 -1.63 30.12
N SER A 228 12.27 -1.45 31.27
CA SER A 228 13.51 -0.66 31.34
C SER A 228 14.67 -1.36 30.62
N SER A 229 14.64 -2.70 30.59
CA SER A 229 15.60 -3.54 29.89
C SER A 229 15.51 -3.47 28.36
N TRP A 230 14.39 -2.98 27.80
CA TRP A 230 14.15 -2.94 26.34
C TRP A 230 15.04 -1.94 25.61
N SER A 231 15.79 -1.11 26.35
CA SER A 231 16.80 -0.21 25.84
C SER A 231 18.17 -0.88 25.61
N ASN A 232 18.37 -2.10 26.13
CA ASN A 232 19.58 -2.88 25.92
C ASN A 232 19.76 -3.25 24.44
N PRO A 233 20.99 -3.48 23.96
CA PRO A 233 21.24 -3.91 22.60
C PRO A 233 20.50 -5.22 22.27
N PRO A 234 19.61 -5.24 21.27
CA PRO A 234 18.84 -6.43 20.94
C PRO A 234 19.73 -7.55 20.36
N PRO A 235 19.35 -8.83 20.55
CA PRO A 235 20.05 -9.96 19.95
C PRO A 235 19.99 -9.89 18.43
N THR A 236 20.92 -10.54 17.74
CA THR A 236 20.94 -10.64 16.27
C THR A 236 20.45 -11.99 15.79
N ILE A 237 20.20 -12.11 14.48
CA ILE A 237 19.92 -13.40 13.83
C ILE A 237 21.00 -14.44 14.16
N ARG A 238 22.27 -14.04 14.26
CA ARG A 238 23.37 -14.95 14.60
C ARG A 238 23.23 -15.54 16.00
N ASP A 239 22.72 -14.76 16.94
CA ASP A 239 22.55 -15.21 18.32
C ASP A 239 21.43 -16.25 18.42
N VAL A 240 20.35 -16.05 17.67
CA VAL A 240 19.29 -17.05 17.50
C VAL A 240 19.80 -18.33 16.85
N VAL A 241 20.62 -18.22 15.79
CA VAL A 241 21.22 -19.40 15.13
C VAL A 241 22.06 -20.23 16.11
N LYS A 242 22.91 -19.59 16.92
CA LYS A 242 23.71 -20.30 17.93
C LYS A 242 22.83 -21.06 18.93
N ILE A 243 21.75 -20.43 19.40
CA ILE A 243 20.81 -21.07 20.33
C ILE A 243 20.14 -22.28 19.66
N LEU A 244 19.70 -22.15 18.41
CA LEU A 244 19.10 -23.26 17.66
C LEU A 244 20.10 -24.40 17.42
N GLU A 245 21.37 -24.09 17.13
CA GLU A 245 22.44 -25.09 17.02
C GLU A 245 22.65 -25.82 18.36
N ASP A 246 22.61 -25.13 19.49
CA ASP A 246 22.70 -25.76 20.81
C ASP A 246 21.47 -26.61 21.15
N MET A 247 20.27 -26.12 20.87
CA MET A 247 19.02 -26.88 21.01
C MET A 247 19.02 -28.13 20.14
N SER A 248 19.69 -28.09 18.98
CA SER A 248 19.76 -29.22 18.04
C SER A 248 20.44 -30.47 18.61
N LYS A 249 21.27 -30.31 19.65
CA LYS A 249 21.87 -31.43 20.40
C LYS A 249 20.83 -32.31 21.09
N ARG A 250 19.65 -31.77 21.39
CA ARG A 250 18.53 -32.47 22.06
C ARG A 250 17.33 -32.66 21.13
N ASP A 251 17.06 -31.70 20.25
CA ASP A 251 15.96 -31.76 19.29
C ASP A 251 16.46 -31.51 17.86
N PRO A 252 16.61 -32.57 17.02
CA PRO A 252 17.11 -32.44 15.65
C PRO A 252 16.34 -31.44 14.78
N ARG A 253 15.08 -31.12 15.09
CA ARG A 253 14.28 -30.15 14.34
C ARG A 253 14.86 -28.73 14.43
N ALA A 254 15.55 -28.40 15.52
CA ALA A 254 16.22 -27.13 15.68
C ALA A 254 17.38 -26.94 14.68
N SER A 255 18.00 -28.03 14.22
CA SER A 255 19.04 -27.97 13.17
C SER A 255 18.48 -27.42 11.86
N VAL A 256 17.29 -27.89 11.45
CA VAL A 256 16.60 -27.40 10.23
C VAL A 256 16.24 -25.91 10.37
N LEU A 257 15.78 -25.49 11.56
CA LEU A 257 15.50 -24.09 11.83
C LEU A 257 16.78 -23.24 11.78
N ALA A 258 17.88 -23.72 12.35
CA ALA A 258 19.17 -23.03 12.27
C ALA A 258 19.59 -22.80 10.81
N MET A 259 19.39 -23.78 9.92
CA MET A 259 19.65 -23.64 8.48
C MET A 259 18.76 -22.58 7.83
N TYR A 260 17.44 -22.58 8.10
CA TYR A 260 16.52 -21.59 7.55
C TYR A 260 16.86 -20.17 8.02
N ILE A 261 17.04 -19.98 9.32
CA ILE A 261 17.38 -18.68 9.89
C ILE A 261 18.75 -18.20 9.39
N SER A 262 19.72 -19.10 9.23
CA SER A 262 21.02 -18.78 8.63
C SER A 262 20.90 -18.32 7.18
N SER A 263 19.97 -18.87 6.40
CA SER A 263 19.75 -18.45 5.01
C SER A 263 19.16 -17.03 4.90
N LEU A 264 18.45 -16.56 5.93
CA LEU A 264 18.00 -15.17 6.04
C LEU A 264 19.13 -14.22 6.46
N ALA A 265 20.19 -14.73 7.09
CA ALA A 265 21.32 -13.93 7.50
C ALA A 265 22.16 -13.50 6.29
N SER A 266 22.00 -12.26 5.85
CA SER A 266 22.97 -11.61 4.96
C SER A 266 24.14 -11.03 5.78
N LYS A 267 25.26 -10.72 5.13
CA LYS A 267 26.37 -9.97 5.75
C LYS A 267 25.87 -8.70 6.47
N ALA A 268 24.86 -8.02 5.93
CA ALA A 268 24.25 -6.86 6.55
C ALA A 268 23.45 -7.18 7.82
N PHE A 269 22.52 -8.15 7.77
CA PHE A 269 21.71 -8.53 8.94
C PHE A 269 22.57 -9.06 10.08
N SER A 270 23.69 -9.69 9.73
CA SER A 270 24.61 -10.30 10.68
C SER A 270 25.36 -9.31 11.59
N LYS A 271 25.40 -8.03 11.19
CA LYS A 271 26.04 -6.95 11.95
C LYS A 271 25.03 -6.08 12.70
N GLY A 272 23.73 -6.24 12.44
CA GLY A 272 22.67 -5.47 13.12
C GLY A 272 22.88 -3.96 13.08
N ARG A 273 23.09 -3.38 11.89
CA ARG A 273 23.36 -1.94 11.78
C ARG A 273 22.11 -1.13 12.11
N HIS A 274 22.29 -0.04 12.85
CA HIS A 274 21.18 0.88 13.11
C HIS A 274 20.89 1.71 11.85
N VAL A 275 19.86 1.28 11.10
CA VAL A 275 19.32 2.07 9.99
C VAL A 275 18.27 3.03 10.55
N SER A 276 18.53 4.33 10.47
CA SER A 276 17.60 5.38 10.90
C SER A 276 16.88 6.00 9.71
N PHE A 277 15.63 6.39 9.94
CA PHE A 277 14.89 7.26 9.03
C PHE A 277 15.22 8.72 9.33
N PRO A 278 15.38 9.56 8.30
CA PRO A 278 15.45 10.99 8.50
C PRO A 278 14.11 11.53 8.99
N VAL A 279 14.18 12.62 9.74
CA VAL A 279 13.02 13.37 10.24
C VAL A 279 12.86 14.62 9.35
N PRO A 280 11.63 15.02 8.98
CA PRO A 280 11.41 16.22 8.18
C PRO A 280 12.13 17.44 8.74
N GLY A 281 12.80 18.22 7.88
CA GLY A 281 13.62 19.37 8.28
C GLY A 281 15.12 19.06 8.52
N ALA A 282 15.55 17.78 8.52
CA ALA A 282 16.95 17.39 8.73
C ALA A 282 17.86 17.47 7.48
N GLY A 283 17.45 18.15 6.41
CA GLY A 283 18.22 18.32 5.17
C GLY A 283 18.27 17.10 4.23
N THR A 284 17.78 15.93 4.67
CA THR A 284 17.50 14.79 3.77
C THR A 284 16.07 14.89 3.25
N HIS A 285 15.92 14.87 1.92
CA HIS A 285 14.65 14.97 1.23
C HIS A 285 14.17 13.61 0.68
N ALA A 286 15.09 12.68 0.43
CA ALA A 286 14.74 11.34 -0.01
C ALA A 286 15.68 10.26 0.54
N VAL A 287 15.14 9.08 0.82
CA VAL A 287 15.88 7.86 1.13
C VAL A 287 15.40 6.74 0.23
N ILE A 288 16.34 6.08 -0.44
CA ILE A 288 16.08 4.96 -1.34
C ILE A 288 16.72 3.72 -0.73
N PHE A 289 15.91 2.72 -0.42
CA PHE A 289 16.37 1.41 0.00
C PHE A 289 16.46 0.50 -1.23
N ASP A 290 17.68 0.35 -1.74
CA ASP A 290 17.99 -0.50 -2.87
C ASP A 290 18.15 -1.95 -2.39
N LEU A 291 17.21 -2.81 -2.79
CA LEU A 291 17.18 -4.23 -2.43
C LEU A 291 17.73 -5.13 -3.54
N SER A 292 18.16 -4.58 -4.67
CA SER A 292 18.55 -5.34 -5.89
C SER A 292 19.70 -6.32 -5.66
N ARG A 293 20.50 -6.09 -4.61
CA ARG A 293 21.65 -6.92 -4.22
C ARG A 293 21.32 -7.99 -3.17
N LEU A 294 20.08 -8.03 -2.67
CA LEU A 294 19.63 -9.11 -1.80
C LEU A 294 19.37 -10.37 -2.64
N SER A 295 19.85 -11.51 -2.17
CA SER A 295 19.91 -12.73 -2.99
C SER A 295 18.57 -13.47 -3.08
N THR A 296 17.67 -13.28 -2.11
CA THR A 296 16.41 -14.00 -2.04
C THR A 296 15.22 -13.08 -1.81
N ARG A 297 14.03 -13.54 -2.19
CA ARG A 297 12.77 -12.83 -1.93
C ARG A 297 12.54 -12.67 -0.44
N GLU A 298 12.83 -13.71 0.34
CA GLU A 298 12.64 -13.75 1.79
C GLU A 298 13.48 -12.68 2.48
N GLN A 299 14.72 -12.45 2.02
CA GLN A 299 15.57 -11.36 2.50
C GLN A 299 14.99 -9.99 2.17
N MET A 300 14.49 -9.78 0.94
CA MET A 300 13.85 -8.52 0.56
C MET A 300 12.61 -8.24 1.40
N VAL A 301 11.78 -9.25 1.65
CA VAL A 301 10.59 -9.12 2.49
C VAL A 301 10.97 -8.84 3.94
N LEU A 302 11.93 -9.58 4.50
CA LEU A 302 12.41 -9.36 5.87
C LEU A 302 12.98 -7.94 6.07
N TYR A 303 13.77 -7.46 5.11
CA TYR A 303 14.30 -6.10 5.11
C TYR A 303 13.18 -5.07 5.13
N THR A 304 12.27 -5.20 4.15
CA THR A 304 11.17 -4.26 3.95
C THR A 304 10.23 -4.23 5.15
N GLU A 305 9.86 -5.40 5.69
CA GLU A 305 9.05 -5.49 6.91
C GLU A 305 9.74 -4.78 8.08
N THR A 306 11.00 -5.09 8.33
CA THR A 306 11.74 -4.50 9.45
C THR A 306 11.84 -2.98 9.32
N ILE A 307 12.19 -2.46 8.14
CA ILE A 307 12.35 -1.02 7.94
C ILE A 307 10.99 -0.29 8.00
N LEU A 308 9.91 -0.90 7.50
CA LEU A 308 8.58 -0.31 7.56
C LEU A 308 7.99 -0.32 8.97
N TYR A 309 8.28 -1.31 9.80
CA TYR A 309 7.95 -1.27 11.23
C TYR A 309 8.67 -0.10 11.93
N LYS A 310 9.96 0.11 11.63
CA LYS A 310 10.70 1.27 12.13
C LYS A 310 10.05 2.60 11.73
N LEU A 311 9.62 2.74 10.47
CA LEU A 311 8.89 3.92 10.01
C LEU A 311 7.56 4.09 10.76
N TYR A 312 6.81 3.00 10.90
CA TYR A 312 5.49 2.99 11.54
C TYR A 312 5.54 3.52 12.97
N TYR A 313 6.45 2.98 13.79
CA TYR A 313 6.60 3.42 15.18
C TYR A 313 7.22 4.81 15.30
N LEU A 314 8.19 5.16 14.45
CA LEU A 314 8.74 6.52 14.40
C LEU A 314 7.62 7.55 14.17
N VAL A 315 6.80 7.33 13.15
CA VAL A 315 5.73 8.25 12.77
C VAL A 315 4.66 8.34 13.86
N LYS A 316 4.30 7.23 14.50
CA LYS A 316 3.37 7.25 15.65
C LYS A 316 3.94 8.03 16.84
N LYS A 317 5.24 7.88 17.11
CA LYS A 317 5.94 8.64 18.17
C LYS A 317 5.94 10.15 17.90
N LEU A 318 5.98 10.56 16.63
CA LEU A 318 5.86 11.97 16.24
C LEU A 318 4.43 12.54 16.43
N GLY A 319 3.44 11.72 16.81
CA GLY A 319 2.04 12.14 17.02
C GLY A 319 1.30 12.48 15.71
N PRO A 320 -0.02 12.72 15.71
CA PRO A 320 -0.79 13.06 14.50
C PRO A 320 -0.28 14.32 13.78
N SER A 321 -0.55 14.43 12.48
CA SER A 321 -0.15 15.60 11.67
C SER A 321 -1.13 15.82 10.52
N SER A 322 -1.52 17.09 10.33
CA SER A 322 -2.25 17.56 9.14
C SER A 322 -1.34 17.80 7.94
N ASP A 323 -0.03 17.94 8.18
CA ASP A 323 0.99 18.13 7.15
C ASP A 323 1.58 16.79 6.70
N LEU A 324 1.88 16.70 5.40
CA LEU A 324 2.54 15.55 4.80
C LEU A 324 3.99 15.48 5.28
N ARG A 325 4.33 14.39 5.99
CA ARG A 325 5.65 14.14 6.57
C ARG A 325 6.45 13.13 5.77
N TYR A 326 5.79 12.07 5.27
CA TYR A 326 6.44 11.01 4.52
C TYR A 326 5.63 10.64 3.28
N ILE A 327 6.32 10.45 2.16
CA ILE A 327 5.79 9.80 0.97
C ILE A 327 6.49 8.45 0.87
N LEU A 328 5.78 7.36 1.15
CA LEU A 328 6.31 6.00 1.02
C LEU A 328 5.95 5.45 -0.35
N LEU A 329 6.94 5.31 -1.23
CA LEU A 329 6.83 4.65 -2.52
C LEU A 329 7.33 3.21 -2.37
N VAL A 330 6.45 2.23 -2.61
CA VAL A 330 6.82 0.81 -2.61
C VAL A 330 6.69 0.28 -4.04
N ASP A 331 7.84 0.02 -4.68
CA ASP A 331 7.82 -0.63 -5.99
C ASP A 331 7.72 -2.14 -5.89
N GLU A 332 7.13 -2.73 -6.94
CA GLU A 332 6.68 -4.11 -7.01
C GLU A 332 6.06 -4.61 -5.70
N ALA A 333 5.11 -3.83 -5.18
CA ALA A 333 4.54 -4.05 -3.85
C ALA A 333 3.91 -5.44 -3.66
N HIS A 334 3.54 -6.13 -4.74
CA HIS A 334 3.11 -7.53 -4.70
C HIS A 334 4.21 -8.51 -4.23
N LEU A 335 5.46 -8.08 -4.09
CA LEU A 335 6.52 -8.84 -3.42
C LEU A 335 6.33 -8.86 -1.90
N PHE A 336 5.78 -7.78 -1.34
CA PHE A 336 5.73 -7.53 0.11
C PHE A 336 4.31 -7.57 0.69
N ALA A 337 3.31 -7.30 -0.14
CA ALA A 337 1.94 -7.02 0.27
C ALA A 337 0.90 -8.03 -0.29
N ARG A 338 1.30 -9.30 -0.47
CA ARG A 338 0.39 -10.34 -0.99
C ARG A 338 -0.69 -10.70 0.02
N LYS A 339 -1.91 -10.97 -0.46
CA LYS A 339 -2.97 -11.59 0.35
C LYS A 339 -2.44 -12.82 1.10
N THR A 340 -2.40 -12.73 2.43
CA THR A 340 -2.09 -13.85 3.33
C THR A 340 -3.20 -13.97 4.35
N SER A 341 -3.60 -15.19 4.69
CA SER A 341 -4.65 -15.46 5.67
C SER A 341 -4.15 -15.44 7.11
N ARG A 342 -2.82 -15.37 7.31
CA ARG A 342 -2.20 -15.61 8.63
C ARG A 342 -1.68 -14.37 9.33
N ARG A 343 -1.29 -13.33 8.58
CA ARG A 343 -0.62 -12.14 9.14
C ARG A 343 -1.13 -10.87 8.48
N ARG A 344 -1.38 -9.83 9.25
CA ARG A 344 -1.63 -8.50 8.69
C ARG A 344 -0.29 -7.86 8.34
N GLN A 345 -0.07 -7.61 7.06
CA GLN A 345 1.20 -7.04 6.58
C GLN A 345 1.37 -5.57 6.99
N ILE A 346 2.61 -5.15 7.23
CA ILE A 346 2.91 -3.79 7.67
C ILE A 346 2.45 -2.73 6.66
N ILE A 347 2.54 -3.01 5.35
CA ILE A 347 2.06 -2.09 4.32
C ILE A 347 0.54 -1.88 4.43
N SER A 348 -0.21 -2.93 4.76
CA SER A 348 -1.67 -2.84 4.99
C SER A 348 -1.99 -2.02 6.25
N LEU A 349 -1.17 -2.14 7.31
CA LEU A 349 -1.27 -1.29 8.51
C LEU A 349 -0.95 0.17 8.18
N ILE A 350 0.10 0.41 7.37
CA ILE A 350 0.49 1.75 6.93
C ILE A 350 -0.65 2.42 6.15
N ALA A 351 -1.23 1.71 5.18
CA ALA A 351 -2.35 2.20 4.38
C ALA A 351 -3.59 2.53 5.23
N ALA A 352 -3.89 1.70 6.24
CA ALA A 352 -5.07 1.89 7.08
C ALA A 352 -4.89 2.97 8.16
N GLU A 353 -3.68 3.12 8.72
CA GLU A 353 -3.50 3.87 9.96
C GLU A 353 -2.63 5.12 9.84
N LEU A 354 -1.65 5.14 8.93
CA LEU A 354 -0.63 6.18 8.95
C LEU A 354 -1.01 7.47 8.22
N ARG A 355 -2.14 7.49 7.52
CA ARG A 355 -2.71 8.70 6.92
C ARG A 355 -2.83 9.84 7.93
N LYS A 356 -3.45 9.61 9.10
CA LYS A 356 -3.62 10.64 10.16
C LYS A 356 -2.32 11.13 10.79
N TYR A 357 -1.20 10.46 10.48
CA TYR A 357 0.14 10.83 10.88
C TYR A 357 0.94 11.39 9.70
N GLY A 358 0.28 11.81 8.63
CA GLY A 358 0.91 12.44 7.49
C GLY A 358 1.83 11.54 6.67
N VAL A 359 1.43 10.27 6.50
CA VAL A 359 2.07 9.35 5.56
C VAL A 359 1.18 9.19 4.33
N MET A 360 1.74 9.50 3.17
CA MET A 360 1.20 9.13 1.87
C MET A 360 1.85 7.82 1.43
N LEU A 361 1.06 6.94 0.81
CA LEU A 361 1.52 5.65 0.29
C LEU A 361 1.30 5.65 -1.22
N ILE A 362 2.37 5.40 -1.96
CA ILE A 362 2.35 5.20 -3.41
C ILE A 362 2.75 3.74 -3.63
N VAL A 363 1.78 2.93 -4.01
CA VAL A 363 1.96 1.51 -4.31
C VAL A 363 2.16 1.35 -5.80
N VAL A 364 3.27 0.73 -6.22
CA VAL A 364 3.52 0.42 -7.62
C VAL A 364 3.57 -1.09 -7.78
N THR A 365 2.81 -1.64 -8.73
CA THR A 365 2.78 -3.08 -8.97
C THR A 365 2.29 -3.42 -10.37
N GLN A 366 2.73 -4.55 -10.91
CA GLN A 366 2.14 -5.14 -12.11
C GLN A 366 0.91 -6.03 -11.84
N LYS A 367 0.73 -6.47 -10.58
CA LYS A 367 -0.32 -7.40 -10.15
C LYS A 367 -1.11 -6.82 -9.00
N ALA A 368 -2.02 -5.92 -9.31
CA ALA A 368 -2.87 -5.29 -8.31
C ALA A 368 -3.81 -6.32 -7.66
N SER A 369 -4.22 -7.35 -8.40
CA SER A 369 -5.11 -8.41 -7.89
C SER A 369 -4.52 -9.24 -6.75
N GLU A 370 -3.19 -9.31 -6.65
CA GLU A 370 -2.47 -10.05 -5.59
C GLU A 370 -2.35 -9.26 -4.27
N LEU A 371 -2.58 -7.94 -4.30
CA LEU A 371 -2.44 -7.09 -3.13
C LEU A 371 -3.51 -7.34 -2.07
N ASP A 372 -3.16 -7.15 -0.80
CA ASP A 372 -4.11 -7.13 0.31
C ASP A 372 -5.27 -6.14 0.03
N LYS A 373 -6.50 -6.57 0.30
CA LYS A 373 -7.71 -5.76 0.04
C LYS A 373 -7.71 -4.45 0.83
N THR A 374 -7.07 -4.42 2.01
CA THR A 374 -6.93 -3.23 2.86
C THR A 374 -6.20 -2.13 2.12
N ILE A 375 -5.15 -2.45 1.36
CA ILE A 375 -4.37 -1.45 0.60
C ILE A 375 -5.26 -0.84 -0.48
N ILE A 376 -6.00 -1.68 -1.21
CA ILE A 376 -6.91 -1.24 -2.26
C ILE A 376 -8.04 -0.38 -1.68
N ALA A 377 -8.66 -0.82 -0.59
CA ALA A 377 -9.75 -0.11 0.07
C ALA A 377 -9.32 1.26 0.65
N ASN A 378 -8.05 1.40 1.03
CA ASN A 378 -7.49 2.66 1.52
C ASN A 378 -6.82 3.49 0.41
N THR A 379 -6.86 3.05 -0.85
CA THR A 379 -6.31 3.82 -1.98
C THR A 379 -7.40 4.73 -2.56
N CYS A 380 -7.10 6.02 -2.74
CA CYS A 380 -8.03 6.95 -3.37
C CYS A 380 -7.77 7.10 -4.87
N THR A 381 -6.51 7.20 -5.27
CA THR A 381 -6.13 7.46 -6.66
C THR A 381 -5.59 6.20 -7.30
N PHE A 382 -6.17 5.82 -8.44
CA PHE A 382 -5.69 4.69 -9.25
C PHE A 382 -5.15 5.21 -10.58
N ILE A 383 -3.89 4.89 -10.89
CA ILE A 383 -3.24 5.17 -12.16
C ILE A 383 -3.02 3.85 -12.88
N CYS A 384 -3.89 3.55 -13.83
CA CYS A 384 -3.83 2.32 -14.63
C CYS A 384 -3.14 2.59 -15.96
N LEU A 385 -1.92 2.08 -16.12
CA LEU A 385 -1.18 2.04 -17.38
C LEU A 385 -1.54 0.78 -18.17
N LYS A 386 -0.96 0.62 -19.35
CA LYS A 386 -1.24 -0.52 -20.23
C LYS A 386 -1.05 -1.85 -19.48
N HIS A 387 -2.12 -2.65 -19.41
CA HIS A 387 -2.07 -4.05 -19.01
C HIS A 387 -2.16 -4.95 -20.23
N THR A 388 -1.37 -6.02 -20.23
CA THR A 388 -1.45 -7.10 -21.24
C THR A 388 -2.27 -8.29 -20.73
N ASP A 389 -2.35 -8.46 -19.40
CA ASP A 389 -3.17 -9.49 -18.77
C ASP A 389 -4.62 -9.01 -18.67
N SER A 390 -5.53 -9.76 -19.29
CA SER A 390 -6.97 -9.50 -19.24
C SER A 390 -7.55 -9.64 -17.82
N ASN A 391 -6.98 -10.49 -16.97
CA ASN A 391 -7.46 -10.69 -15.60
C ASN A 391 -7.15 -9.46 -14.73
N GLU A 392 -5.94 -8.92 -14.82
CA GLU A 392 -5.59 -7.66 -14.14
C GLU A 392 -6.42 -6.49 -14.67
N SER A 393 -6.66 -6.44 -15.98
CA SER A 393 -7.49 -5.39 -16.59
C SER A 393 -8.91 -5.42 -16.05
N LYS A 394 -9.54 -6.61 -15.98
CA LYS A 394 -10.87 -6.82 -15.39
C LYS A 394 -10.87 -6.50 -13.89
N PHE A 395 -9.88 -6.97 -13.15
CA PHE A 395 -9.75 -6.69 -11.73
C PHE A 395 -9.69 -5.19 -11.43
N MET A 396 -8.91 -4.44 -12.21
CA MET A 396 -8.82 -3.00 -12.08
C MET A 396 -10.11 -2.30 -12.49
N ALA A 397 -10.77 -2.75 -13.57
CA ALA A 397 -12.07 -2.22 -13.97
C ALA A 397 -13.11 -2.41 -12.86
N GLU A 398 -13.20 -3.60 -12.27
CA GLU A 398 -14.08 -3.89 -11.13
C GLU A 398 -13.71 -3.08 -9.89
N THR A 399 -12.42 -2.94 -9.58
CA THR A 399 -11.94 -2.23 -8.39
C THR A 399 -12.24 -0.74 -8.46
N VAL A 400 -11.98 -0.10 -9.61
CA VAL A 400 -12.30 1.32 -9.81
C VAL A 400 -13.81 1.55 -9.88
N SER A 401 -14.58 0.52 -10.24
CA SER A 401 -16.05 0.56 -10.28
C SER A 401 -16.72 0.24 -8.95
N ARG A 402 -16.03 -0.41 -8.00
CA ARG A 402 -16.58 -0.82 -6.70
C ARG A 402 -16.79 0.41 -5.81
N ASN A 403 -18.06 0.71 -5.54
CA ASN A 403 -18.50 1.74 -4.61
C ASN A 403 -18.33 1.26 -3.14
N PRO A 404 -18.01 2.12 -2.15
CA PRO A 404 -17.77 1.70 -0.76
C PRO A 404 -19.00 1.23 0.04
N VAL A 405 -20.17 1.00 -0.58
CA VAL A 405 -21.44 0.81 0.16
C VAL A 405 -22.08 -0.58 -0.01
N ASP A 406 -21.56 -1.48 -0.85
CA ASP A 406 -22.24 -2.77 -1.08
C ASP A 406 -21.47 -3.99 -0.56
N ASP A 407 -21.73 -4.33 0.71
CA ASP A 407 -21.64 -5.70 1.22
C ASP A 407 -22.97 -6.47 1.01
N SER A 408 -23.90 -5.93 0.20
CA SER A 408 -25.19 -6.55 -0.08
C SER A 408 -25.46 -6.71 -1.59
N ARG A 409 -24.90 -7.80 -2.11
CA ARG A 409 -25.31 -8.50 -3.35
C ARG A 409 -24.82 -7.90 -4.67
N ASP A 410 -24.38 -8.81 -5.52
CA ASP A 410 -24.14 -8.69 -6.95
C ASP A 410 -22.87 -7.95 -7.38
N ALA A 411 -21.77 -8.69 -7.24
CA ALA A 411 -20.67 -8.65 -8.19
C ALA A 411 -21.21 -8.81 -9.62
N LEU A 412 -21.13 -7.77 -10.44
CA LEU A 412 -21.36 -7.87 -11.87
C LEU A 412 -20.15 -7.36 -12.64
N ALA A 413 -19.51 -8.34 -13.26
CA ALA A 413 -18.35 -8.29 -14.12
C ALA A 413 -18.43 -7.21 -15.19
N TYR A 414 -17.30 -6.55 -15.44
CA TYR A 414 -17.08 -5.80 -16.66
C TYR A 414 -15.79 -6.29 -17.35
N THR A 415 -16.00 -6.87 -18.53
CA THR A 415 -15.03 -7.37 -19.52
C THR A 415 -14.11 -6.30 -20.07
#